data_AF-A0A250JLQ5-F1
#
_entry.id   AF-A0A250JLQ5-F1
#
_cell.length_a   1.000
_cell.length_b   1.000
_cell.length_c   1.000
_cell.angle_alpha   90.00
_cell.angle_beta   90.00
_cell.angle_gamma   90.00
#
_symmetry.space_group_name_H-M   'P 1'
#
loop_
_entity.id
_entity.type
_entity.pdbx_description
1 polymer ?
#
loop_
_entity_poly.entity_id
_entity_poly.type
_entity_poly.pdbx_seq_one_letter_code
_entity_poly.pdbx_strand_id
1 'polypeptide(L)'
;MRHLVANVATYTIAALLILGSALFAWMRTAQLVLTDEHAALARYEPAPAHEFEWRELGEHAYVRNCQNCHGQEGKGWDQYPGLTDTARLFAAPGGREYLVELHLHGLTSPRWGAPMPDMAHLQDVELAAVLNHVLTHFGNTPPSGTRLYVPEDIAALRGPKRSPWEVNELRPGGDARAAGRSAPPRQGQGARGP
;
A
#
# COMPACT_ATOMS: atom_id res chain seq x y z
N MET A 1 51.13 -42.66 22.88
CA MET A 1 49.77 -43.16 22.57
C MET A 1 48.68 -42.09 22.69
N ARG A 2 48.55 -41.36 23.80
CA ARG A 2 47.48 -40.34 23.99
C ARG A 2 47.43 -39.24 22.91
N HIS A 3 48.59 -38.70 22.52
CA HIS A 3 48.67 -37.69 21.46
C HIS A 3 48.31 -38.22 20.06
N LEU A 4 48.60 -39.50 19.78
CA LEU A 4 48.23 -40.13 18.51
C LEU A 4 46.71 -40.27 18.41
N VAL A 5 46.06 -40.75 19.49
CA VAL A 5 44.61 -40.90 19.54
C VAL A 5 43.89 -39.55 19.43
N ALA A 6 44.42 -38.51 20.08
CA ALA A 6 43.88 -37.15 19.98
C ALA A 6 43.94 -36.62 18.53
N ASN A 7 45.08 -36.76 17.86
CA ASN A 7 45.23 -36.29 16.49
C ASN A 7 44.31 -37.06 15.52
N VAL A 8 44.24 -38.39 15.64
CA VAL A 8 43.35 -39.22 14.81
C VAL A 8 41.88 -38.82 15.00
N ALA A 9 41.44 -38.58 16.24
CA ALA A 9 40.09 -38.11 16.52
C ALA A 9 39.82 -36.74 15.88
N THR A 10 40.73 -35.78 16.02
CA THR A 10 40.59 -34.44 15.43
C THR A 10 40.49 -34.49 13.90
N TYR A 11 41.36 -35.26 13.24
CA TYR A 11 41.32 -35.40 11.78
C TYR A 11 40.08 -36.14 11.29
N THR A 12 39.57 -37.11 12.05
CA THR A 12 38.34 -37.84 11.72
C THR A 12 37.12 -36.91 11.78
N ILE A 13 37.01 -36.09 12.84
CA ILE A 13 35.94 -35.11 12.97
C ILE A 13 36.01 -34.06 11.84
N ALA A 14 37.21 -33.54 11.54
CA ALA A 14 37.39 -32.59 10.45
C ALA A 14 36.97 -33.17 9.09
N ALA A 15 37.37 -34.40 8.79
CA ALA A 15 36.98 -35.08 7.55
C ALA A 15 35.46 -35.28 7.45
N LEU A 16 34.81 -35.69 8.54
CA LEU A 16 33.35 -35.85 8.58
C LEU A 16 32.60 -34.52 8.37
N LEU A 17 33.09 -33.42 8.95
CA LEU A 17 32.50 -32.09 8.75
C LEU A 17 32.66 -31.59 7.31
N ILE A 18 33.82 -31.82 6.69
CA ILE A 18 34.06 -31.44 5.29
C ILE A 18 33.16 -32.27 4.36
N LEU A 19 33.10 -33.58 4.55
CA LEU A 19 32.23 -34.45 3.74
C LEU A 19 30.74 -34.13 3.95
N GLY A 20 30.33 -33.87 5.19
CA GLY A 20 28.96 -33.48 5.51
C GLY A 20 28.56 -32.15 4.86
N SER A 21 29.43 -31.15 4.88
CA SER A 21 29.16 -29.86 4.25
C SER A 21 29.13 -29.95 2.72
N ALA A 22 30.00 -30.75 2.10
CA ALA A 22 29.96 -31.02 0.66
C ALA A 22 28.69 -31.76 0.24
N LEU A 23 28.26 -32.76 1.01
CA LEU A 23 27.02 -33.49 0.76
C LEU A 23 25.80 -32.57 0.92
N PHE A 24 25.76 -31.73 1.96
CA PHE A 24 24.68 -30.75 2.15
C PHE A 24 24.62 -29.73 1.02
N ALA A 25 25.77 -29.20 0.58
CA ALA A 25 25.85 -28.30 -0.56
C ALA A 25 25.32 -28.99 -1.83
N TRP A 26 25.75 -30.22 -2.10
CA TRP A 26 25.29 -31.00 -3.26
C TRP A 26 23.78 -31.30 -3.21
N MET A 27 23.25 -31.72 -2.06
CA MET A 27 21.81 -31.96 -1.87
C MET A 27 20.99 -30.68 -2.01
N ARG A 28 21.46 -29.55 -1.48
CA ARG A 28 20.82 -28.25 -1.65
C ARG A 28 20.80 -27.81 -3.12
N THR A 29 21.88 -28.07 -3.86
CA THR A 29 21.93 -27.82 -5.31
C THR A 29 20.99 -28.75 -6.09
N ALA A 30 20.84 -30.01 -5.67
CA ALA A 30 19.95 -30.97 -6.32
C ALA A 30 18.46 -30.63 -6.16
N GLN A 31 18.08 -29.86 -5.13
CA GLN A 31 16.69 -29.43 -4.91
C GLN A 31 16.27 -28.18 -5.71
N LEU A 32 17.20 -27.54 -6.43
CA LEU A 32 16.91 -26.37 -7.29
C LEU A 32 16.55 -26.74 -8.73
N VAL A 33 16.48 -28.02 -9.07
CA VAL A 33 16.10 -28.48 -10.40
C VAL A 33 14.96 -29.49 -10.25
N LEU A 34 13.91 -29.35 -11.07
CA LEU A 34 12.75 -30.26 -11.23
C LEU A 34 11.42 -29.88 -10.57
N THR A 35 11.06 -28.59 -10.54
CA THR A 35 9.90 -28.26 -11.37
C THR A 35 10.48 -27.78 -12.67
N ASP A 36 10.26 -28.52 -13.75
CA ASP A 36 10.65 -28.07 -15.08
C ASP A 36 10.00 -26.70 -15.30
N GLU A 37 10.82 -25.66 -15.21
CA GLU A 37 10.39 -24.28 -15.39
C GLU A 37 9.70 -24.14 -16.75
N HIS A 38 10.15 -24.89 -17.78
CA HIS A 38 9.47 -24.95 -19.05
C HIS A 38 8.08 -25.59 -18.96
N ALA A 39 7.90 -26.72 -18.26
CA ALA A 39 6.57 -27.30 -18.07
C ALA A 39 5.66 -26.44 -17.18
N ALA A 40 6.23 -25.69 -16.22
CA ALA A 40 5.49 -24.74 -15.40
C ALA A 40 5.05 -23.53 -16.23
N LEU A 41 5.94 -22.97 -17.05
CA LEU A 41 5.67 -21.84 -17.95
C LEU A 41 4.75 -22.25 -19.11
N ALA A 42 4.88 -23.46 -19.65
CA ALA A 42 4.02 -23.98 -20.72
C ALA A 42 2.57 -24.23 -20.27
N ARG A 43 2.33 -24.30 -18.95
CA ARG A 43 1.00 -24.39 -18.34
C ARG A 43 0.57 -23.10 -17.64
N TYR A 44 1.42 -22.08 -17.63
CA TYR A 44 1.09 -20.79 -17.08
C TYR A 44 0.23 -20.02 -18.08
N GLU A 45 -1.08 -20.10 -17.89
CA GLU A 45 -2.00 -19.12 -18.45
C GLU A 45 -1.80 -17.83 -17.64
N PRO A 46 -1.32 -16.73 -18.24
CA PRO A 46 -1.22 -15.47 -17.50
C PRO A 46 -2.62 -15.11 -17.00
N ALA A 47 -2.74 -14.89 -15.69
CA ALA A 47 -3.95 -14.30 -15.12
C ALA A 47 -4.27 -13.06 -15.97
N PRO A 48 -5.47 -12.98 -16.55
CA PRO A 48 -5.74 -11.91 -17.48
C PRO A 48 -5.62 -10.59 -16.72
N ALA A 49 -5.02 -9.58 -17.33
CA ALA A 49 -4.68 -8.30 -16.71
C ALA A 49 -5.87 -7.55 -16.05
N HIS A 50 -7.08 -8.09 -16.13
CA HIS A 50 -8.29 -7.60 -15.46
C HIS A 50 -8.58 -8.25 -14.10
N GLU A 51 -7.84 -9.28 -13.67
CA GLU A 51 -7.98 -9.90 -12.35
C GLU A 51 -6.78 -9.56 -11.45
N PHE A 52 -6.63 -8.27 -11.17
CA PHE A 52 -5.73 -7.82 -10.12
C PHE A 52 -6.23 -8.36 -8.77
N GLU A 53 -5.59 -9.42 -8.28
CA GLU A 53 -5.89 -10.00 -6.97
C GLU A 53 -5.37 -9.10 -5.85
N TRP A 54 -6.28 -8.34 -5.23
CA TRP A 54 -5.92 -7.30 -4.27
C TRP A 54 -6.29 -7.60 -2.82
N ARG A 55 -7.13 -8.61 -2.54
CA ARG A 55 -7.81 -8.76 -1.23
C ARG A 55 -6.84 -8.81 -0.05
N GLU A 56 -5.93 -9.78 -0.07
CA GLU A 56 -4.94 -9.99 1.00
C GLU A 56 -3.96 -8.81 1.10
N LEU A 57 -3.43 -8.36 -0.05
CA LEU A 57 -2.52 -7.22 -0.09
C LEU A 57 -3.17 -5.94 0.44
N GLY A 58 -4.42 -5.69 0.09
CA GLY A 58 -5.18 -4.50 0.48
C GLY A 58 -5.49 -4.47 1.97
N GLU A 59 -5.83 -5.61 2.55
CA GLU A 59 -5.98 -5.74 4.01
C GLU A 59 -4.65 -5.49 4.72
N HIS A 60 -3.56 -6.12 4.29
CA HIS A 60 -2.24 -5.89 4.88
C HIS A 60 -1.79 -4.43 4.76
N ALA A 61 -2.00 -3.81 3.60
CA ALA A 61 -1.69 -2.41 3.39
C ALA A 61 -2.53 -1.50 4.30
N TYR A 62 -3.81 -1.82 4.51
CA TYR A 62 -4.67 -1.09 5.43
C TYR A 62 -4.16 -1.15 6.87
N VAL A 63 -3.85 -2.36 7.36
CA VAL A 63 -3.35 -2.57 8.73
C VAL A 63 -2.05 -1.81 8.95
N ARG A 64 -1.12 -1.84 7.97
CA ARG A 64 0.18 -1.19 8.11
C ARG A 64 0.12 0.33 8.00
N ASN A 65 -0.71 0.86 7.11
CA ASN A 65 -0.60 2.26 6.67
C ASN A 65 -1.79 3.14 7.07
N CYS A 66 -2.97 2.57 7.33
CA CYS A 66 -4.23 3.33 7.43
C CYS A 66 -4.93 3.15 8.78
N GLN A 67 -4.89 1.95 9.35
CA GLN A 67 -5.65 1.57 10.54
C GLN A 67 -5.35 2.45 11.76
N ASN A 68 -4.11 2.92 11.93
CA ASN A 68 -3.71 3.74 13.07
C ASN A 68 -4.38 5.12 13.13
N CYS A 69 -5.02 5.56 12.04
CA CYS A 69 -5.75 6.83 11.96
C CYS A 69 -7.24 6.63 11.64
N HIS A 70 -7.58 5.68 10.76
CA HIS A 70 -8.97 5.43 10.35
C HIS A 70 -9.67 4.35 11.20
N GLY A 71 -8.92 3.61 12.01
CA GLY A 71 -9.41 2.60 12.94
C GLY A 71 -9.61 1.24 12.32
N GLN A 72 -9.63 0.21 13.14
CA GLN A 72 -9.81 -1.17 12.68
C GLN A 72 -11.12 -1.35 11.90
N GLU A 73 -12.18 -0.68 12.34
CA GLU A 73 -13.51 -0.72 11.70
C GLU A 73 -13.71 0.41 10.67
N GLY A 74 -12.67 1.20 10.36
CA GLY A 74 -12.77 2.32 9.41
C GLY A 74 -13.70 3.46 9.84
N LYS A 75 -14.06 3.54 11.14
CA LYS A 75 -14.99 4.55 11.66
C LYS A 75 -14.34 5.91 11.93
N GLY A 76 -13.01 5.98 11.97
CA GLY A 76 -12.26 7.15 12.43
C GLY A 76 -12.58 7.53 13.88
N TRP A 77 -12.08 8.67 14.32
CA TRP A 77 -12.33 9.28 15.63
C TRP A 77 -11.86 10.74 15.60
N ASP A 78 -12.39 11.58 16.50
CA ASP A 78 -11.98 12.98 16.73
C ASP A 78 -11.45 13.71 15.47
N GLN A 79 -10.13 13.72 15.28
CA GLN A 79 -9.44 14.44 14.21
C GLN A 79 -9.35 13.70 12.87
N TYR A 80 -9.67 12.41 12.83
CA TYR A 80 -9.54 11.53 11.65
C TYR A 80 -10.91 11.07 11.14
N PRO A 81 -11.19 11.22 9.84
CA PRO A 81 -12.49 10.84 9.28
C PRO A 81 -12.68 9.32 9.20
N GLY A 82 -13.94 8.90 9.27
CA GLY A 82 -14.34 7.56 8.89
C GLY A 82 -14.29 7.35 7.36
N LEU A 83 -14.12 6.09 6.98
CA LEU A 83 -14.01 5.60 5.60
C LEU A 83 -15.31 4.99 5.09
N THR A 84 -16.40 5.03 5.87
CA THR A 84 -17.68 4.37 5.57
C THR A 84 -18.42 4.97 4.36
N ASP A 85 -18.07 6.20 3.97
CA ASP A 85 -18.67 6.94 2.85
C ASP A 85 -17.79 6.93 1.59
N THR A 86 -16.72 6.13 1.57
CA THR A 86 -15.73 6.13 0.48
C THR A 86 -16.33 5.71 -0.86
N ALA A 87 -17.26 4.75 -0.89
CA ALA A 87 -17.94 4.35 -2.13
C ALA A 87 -18.81 5.48 -2.72
N ARG A 88 -19.43 6.31 -1.87
CA ARG A 88 -20.20 7.49 -2.33
C ARG A 88 -19.27 8.52 -2.96
N LEU A 89 -18.13 8.75 -2.34
CA LEU A 89 -17.11 9.66 -2.86
C LEU A 89 -16.52 9.16 -4.18
N PHE A 90 -16.20 7.87 -4.25
CA PHE A 90 -15.72 7.21 -5.47
C PHE A 90 -16.70 7.37 -6.65
N ALA A 91 -17.99 7.22 -6.40
CA ALA A 91 -19.02 7.31 -7.45
C ALA A 91 -19.34 8.74 -7.91
N ALA A 92 -18.85 9.77 -7.19
CA ALA A 92 -19.04 11.16 -7.61
C ALA A 92 -18.17 11.50 -8.83
N PRO A 93 -18.57 12.47 -9.68
CA PRO A 93 -17.74 12.93 -10.80
C PRO A 93 -16.33 13.34 -10.32
N GLY A 94 -15.29 12.72 -10.89
CA GLY A 94 -13.88 12.93 -10.52
C GLY A 94 -13.45 12.27 -9.19
N GLY A 95 -14.36 11.52 -8.54
CA GLY A 95 -14.10 10.92 -7.23
C GLY A 95 -13.10 9.79 -7.24
N ARG A 96 -13.06 9.03 -8.34
CA ARG A 96 -12.09 7.97 -8.54
C ARG A 96 -10.67 8.52 -8.60
N GLU A 97 -10.44 9.57 -9.38
CA GLU A 97 -9.14 10.23 -9.50
C GLU A 97 -8.77 10.94 -8.18
N TYR A 98 -9.73 11.61 -7.54
CA TYR A 98 -9.53 12.29 -6.26
C TYR A 98 -9.03 11.34 -5.16
N LEU A 99 -9.58 10.13 -5.09
CA LEU A 99 -9.13 9.13 -4.12
C LEU A 99 -7.68 8.70 -4.35
N VAL A 100 -7.17 8.71 -5.58
CA VAL A 100 -5.76 8.44 -5.85
C VAL A 100 -4.89 9.66 -5.49
N GLU A 101 -5.29 10.84 -5.96
CA GLU A 101 -4.60 12.12 -5.73
C GLU A 101 -4.39 12.40 -4.22
N LEU A 102 -5.40 12.13 -3.38
CA LEU A 102 -5.28 12.34 -1.93
C LEU A 102 -4.27 11.41 -1.26
N HIS A 103 -4.07 10.20 -1.80
CA HIS A 103 -3.04 9.31 -1.29
C HIS A 103 -1.66 9.68 -1.84
N LEU A 104 -1.55 10.10 -3.11
CA LEU A 104 -0.26 10.49 -3.69
C LEU A 104 0.28 11.81 -3.15
N HIS A 105 -0.58 12.70 -2.67
CA HIS A 105 -0.19 14.05 -2.29
C HIS A 105 -0.57 14.43 -0.85
N GLY A 106 -1.31 13.57 -0.15
CA GLY A 106 -1.83 13.86 1.18
C GLY A 106 -3.03 14.80 1.13
N LEU A 107 -3.61 15.07 2.30
CA LEU A 107 -4.79 15.94 2.43
C LEU A 107 -4.69 16.78 3.69
N THR A 108 -4.80 18.10 3.53
CA THR A 108 -5.03 19.03 4.64
C THR A 108 -6.33 19.77 4.39
N SER A 109 -7.19 19.82 5.40
CA SER A 109 -8.58 20.26 5.25
C SER A 109 -9.04 20.96 6.52
N PRO A 110 -9.89 22.01 6.43
CA PRO A 110 -10.51 22.60 7.61
C PRO A 110 -11.61 21.69 8.21
N ARG A 111 -11.95 20.59 7.52
CA ARG A 111 -12.95 19.62 8.00
C ARG A 111 -12.42 18.76 9.13
N TRP A 112 -11.11 18.46 9.13
CA TRP A 112 -10.47 17.46 9.99
C TRP A 112 -9.29 18.08 10.74
N GLY A 113 -9.04 17.61 11.96
CA GLY A 113 -8.02 18.22 12.84
C GLY A 113 -6.59 17.80 12.49
N ALA A 114 -6.42 16.62 11.88
CA ALA A 114 -5.13 16.07 11.52
C ALA A 114 -4.96 16.03 9.99
N PRO A 115 -3.77 16.38 9.46
CA PRO A 115 -3.47 16.18 8.06
C PRO A 115 -3.32 14.68 7.76
N MET A 116 -3.76 14.25 6.59
CA MET A 116 -3.41 12.94 6.05
C MET A 116 -2.07 13.08 5.31
N PRO A 117 -1.00 12.37 5.72
CA PRO A 117 0.27 12.43 5.03
C PRO A 117 0.18 11.82 3.63
N ASP A 118 1.12 12.19 2.75
CA ASP A 118 1.23 11.54 1.45
C ASP A 118 1.79 10.12 1.58
N MET A 119 1.26 9.23 0.75
CA MET A 119 1.57 7.81 0.65
C MET A 119 2.23 7.48 -0.69
N ALA A 120 2.87 8.46 -1.35
CA ALA A 120 3.51 8.29 -2.65
C ALA A 120 4.64 7.24 -2.66
N HIS A 121 5.17 6.91 -1.48
CA HIS A 121 6.17 5.86 -1.28
C HIS A 121 5.63 4.43 -1.45
N LEU A 122 4.31 4.24 -1.34
CA LEU A 122 3.66 2.97 -1.63
C LEU A 122 3.74 2.68 -3.13
N GLN A 123 3.92 1.41 -3.48
CA GLN A 123 3.89 0.96 -4.87
C GLN A 123 2.48 1.03 -5.44
N ASP A 124 2.34 1.15 -6.76
CA ASP A 124 1.03 1.24 -7.43
C ASP A 124 0.11 0.08 -7.10
N VAL A 125 0.69 -1.13 -7.04
CA VAL A 125 -0.03 -2.34 -6.64
C VAL A 125 -0.55 -2.28 -5.21
N GLU A 126 0.25 -1.76 -4.26
CA GLU A 126 -0.18 -1.66 -2.86
C GLU A 126 -1.26 -0.59 -2.70
N LEU A 127 -1.13 0.53 -3.41
CA LEU A 127 -2.10 1.62 -3.34
C LEU A 127 -3.43 1.27 -4.01
N ALA A 128 -3.40 0.62 -5.18
CA ALA A 128 -4.60 0.08 -5.82
C ALA A 128 -5.28 -0.94 -4.90
N ALA A 129 -4.50 -1.80 -4.24
CA ALA A 129 -5.05 -2.82 -3.36
C ALA A 129 -5.76 -2.23 -2.14
N VAL A 130 -5.13 -1.27 -1.44
CA VAL A 130 -5.73 -0.67 -0.24
C VAL A 130 -6.97 0.16 -0.58
N LEU A 131 -6.98 0.85 -1.72
CA LEU A 131 -8.16 1.57 -2.18
C LEU A 131 -9.33 0.61 -2.45
N ASN A 132 -9.07 -0.54 -3.08
CA ASN A 132 -10.09 -1.56 -3.29
C ASN A 132 -10.58 -2.15 -1.97
N HIS A 133 -9.67 -2.44 -1.03
CA HIS A 133 -10.03 -2.90 0.31
C HIS A 133 -10.97 -1.93 1.01
N VAL A 134 -10.64 -0.63 1.05
CA VAL A 134 -11.50 0.39 1.65
C VAL A 134 -12.85 0.46 0.93
N LEU A 135 -12.88 0.40 -0.41
CA LEU A 135 -14.11 0.48 -1.19
C LEU A 135 -15.08 -0.68 -0.97
N THR A 136 -14.61 -1.84 -0.55
CA THR A 136 -15.46 -3.02 -0.34
C THR A 136 -15.63 -3.40 1.13
N HIS A 137 -15.05 -2.64 2.06
CA HIS A 137 -15.13 -2.85 3.50
C HIS A 137 -15.73 -1.63 4.21
N PHE A 138 -15.86 -1.71 5.54
CA PHE A 138 -16.34 -0.60 6.38
C PHE A 138 -17.76 -0.11 6.03
N GLY A 139 -18.59 -1.00 5.48
CA GLY A 139 -19.96 -0.67 5.06
C GLY A 139 -20.05 -0.02 3.68
N ASN A 140 -18.94 0.09 2.94
CA ASN A 140 -18.96 0.56 1.56
C ASN A 140 -19.54 -0.50 0.62
N THR A 141 -20.41 -0.06 -0.28
CA THR A 141 -20.97 -0.86 -1.36
C THR A 141 -20.80 -0.08 -2.67
N PRO A 142 -19.73 -0.33 -3.44
CA PRO A 142 -19.56 0.34 -4.72
C PRO A 142 -20.66 -0.11 -5.69
N PRO A 143 -21.10 0.73 -6.64
CA PRO A 143 -22.12 0.35 -7.61
C PRO A 143 -21.79 -0.97 -8.32
N SER A 144 -22.81 -1.79 -8.60
CA SER A 144 -22.60 -3.05 -9.31
C SER A 144 -21.94 -2.81 -10.68
N GLY A 145 -20.99 -3.67 -11.05
CA GLY A 145 -20.20 -3.52 -12.28
C GLY A 145 -19.12 -2.43 -12.22
N THR A 146 -18.89 -1.82 -11.05
CA THR A 146 -17.77 -0.87 -10.87
C THR A 146 -16.43 -1.53 -11.20
N ARG A 147 -15.66 -0.90 -12.07
CA ARG A 147 -14.24 -1.24 -12.26
C ARG A 147 -13.43 -0.71 -11.08
N LEU A 148 -13.01 -1.63 -10.21
CA LEU A 148 -12.08 -1.35 -9.12
C LEU A 148 -10.72 -0.85 -9.64
N TYR A 149 -9.87 -0.36 -8.75
CA TYR A 149 -8.53 0.10 -9.13
C TYR A 149 -7.65 -1.07 -9.55
N VAL A 150 -6.86 -0.83 -10.60
CA VAL A 150 -5.68 -1.63 -10.97
C VAL A 150 -4.43 -0.74 -10.86
N PRO A 151 -3.21 -1.31 -10.80
CA PRO A 151 -1.99 -0.53 -10.62
C PRO A 151 -1.82 0.59 -11.66
N GLU A 152 -2.27 0.38 -12.89
CA GLU A 152 -2.19 1.34 -14.00
C GLU A 152 -2.98 2.62 -13.71
N ASP A 153 -4.08 2.53 -12.95
CA ASP A 153 -4.86 3.70 -12.55
C ASP A 153 -4.06 4.62 -11.62
N ILE A 154 -3.20 4.04 -10.78
CA ILE A 154 -2.33 4.78 -9.87
C ILE A 154 -1.16 5.37 -10.65
N ALA A 155 -0.52 4.55 -11.48
CA ALA A 155 0.61 4.94 -12.31
C ALA A 155 0.25 6.14 -13.21
N ALA A 156 -0.95 6.16 -13.78
CA ALA A 156 -1.44 7.24 -14.64
C ALA A 156 -1.57 8.60 -13.93
N LEU A 157 -1.70 8.62 -12.60
CA LEU A 157 -1.87 9.83 -11.79
C LEU A 157 -0.60 10.20 -11.01
N ARG A 158 0.48 9.42 -11.14
CA ARG A 158 1.78 9.85 -10.60
C ARG A 158 2.29 11.05 -11.37
N GLY A 159 2.68 12.08 -10.63
CA GLY A 159 3.18 13.32 -11.18
C GLY A 159 3.90 14.18 -10.15
N PRO A 160 4.20 15.44 -10.49
CA PRO A 160 4.78 16.40 -9.57
C PRO A 160 3.97 16.51 -8.28
N LYS A 161 4.65 16.69 -7.14
CA LYS A 161 3.98 16.80 -5.84
C LYS A 161 3.03 18.00 -5.83
N ARG A 162 1.75 17.75 -5.55
CA ARG A 162 0.76 18.80 -5.26
C ARG A 162 0.75 19.15 -3.79
N SER A 163 0.19 20.31 -3.46
CA SER A 163 -0.02 20.66 -2.05
C SER A 163 -1.24 19.92 -1.47
N PRO A 164 -1.20 19.47 -0.20
CA PRO A 164 -2.35 18.84 0.45
C PRO A 164 -3.62 19.72 0.50
N TRP A 165 -3.46 21.05 0.44
CA TRP A 165 -4.57 22.00 0.36
C TRP A 165 -5.18 22.08 -1.04
N GLU A 166 -4.35 22.01 -2.09
CA GLU A 166 -4.86 21.95 -3.47
C GLU A 166 -5.67 20.68 -3.71
N VAL A 167 -5.21 19.55 -3.18
CA VAL A 167 -5.96 18.28 -3.20
C VAL A 167 -7.32 18.45 -2.52
N ASN A 168 -7.41 19.18 -1.41
CA ASN A 168 -8.68 19.42 -0.72
C ASN A 168 -9.74 20.10 -1.61
N GLU A 169 -9.31 21.01 -2.49
CA GLU A 169 -10.19 21.71 -3.43
C GLU A 169 -10.70 20.80 -4.55
N LEU A 170 -10.01 19.70 -4.85
CA LEU A 170 -10.44 18.71 -5.84
C LEU A 170 -11.57 17.79 -5.34
N ARG A 171 -11.93 17.86 -4.05
CA ARG A 171 -12.90 16.94 -3.46
C ARG A 171 -14.29 17.08 -4.11
N PRO A 172 -14.84 16.01 -4.71
CA PRO A 172 -16.20 16.05 -5.25
C PRO A 172 -17.27 16.36 -4.22
N GLY A 173 -18.29 17.10 -4.64
CA GLY A 173 -19.45 17.47 -3.80
C GLY A 173 -19.22 18.67 -2.88
N GLY A 174 -18.03 19.28 -2.90
CA GLY A 174 -17.71 20.52 -2.20
C GLY A 174 -17.86 20.47 -0.68
N ASP A 175 -17.63 21.61 -0.04
CA ASP A 175 -17.60 21.74 1.40
C ASP A 175 -19.01 22.03 1.95
N ALA A 176 -19.92 21.06 1.90
CA ALA A 176 -21.25 21.20 2.49
C ALA A 176 -21.22 21.51 4.02
N ARG A 177 -20.05 21.40 4.68
CA ARG A 177 -19.81 21.84 6.07
C ARG A 177 -19.01 23.14 6.22
N ALA A 178 -18.35 23.68 5.18
CA ALA A 178 -17.60 24.95 5.28
C ALA A 178 -18.49 26.18 5.03
N ALA A 179 -19.67 26.01 4.41
CA ALA A 179 -20.66 27.08 4.28
C ALA A 179 -21.17 27.64 5.64
N GLY A 180 -20.82 26.99 6.76
CA GLY A 180 -21.16 27.45 8.12
C GLY A 180 -19.97 27.89 8.99
N ARG A 181 -18.74 27.94 8.47
CA ARG A 181 -17.57 28.41 9.23
C ARG A 181 -16.74 29.35 8.36
N SER A 182 -16.83 30.63 8.70
CA SER A 182 -16.00 31.71 8.18
C SER A 182 -14.54 31.28 8.06
N ALA A 183 -13.98 31.43 6.86
CA ALA A 183 -12.57 31.20 6.60
C ALA A 183 -11.71 32.03 7.58
N PRO A 184 -10.64 31.47 8.17
CA PRO A 184 -9.69 32.29 8.91
C PRO A 184 -9.01 33.28 7.96
N PRO A 185 -8.69 34.51 8.42
CA PRO A 185 -8.13 35.54 7.56
C PRO A 185 -6.78 35.06 7.01
N ARG A 186 -6.58 35.24 5.70
CA ARG A 186 -5.27 35.09 5.06
C ARG A 186 -4.31 35.99 5.83
N GLN A 187 -3.30 35.40 6.46
CA GLN A 187 -2.22 36.17 7.05
C GLN A 187 -1.52 36.90 5.89
N GLY A 188 -1.79 38.21 5.82
CA GLY A 188 -1.15 39.10 4.87
C GLY A 188 0.35 39.06 5.11
N GLN A 189 1.10 38.83 4.04
CA GLN A 189 2.50 39.17 3.96
C GLN A 189 2.60 40.70 4.09
N GLY A 190 2.70 41.17 5.34
CA GLY A 190 3.00 42.55 5.67
C GLY A 190 4.43 42.84 5.27
N ALA A 191 4.56 43.65 4.22
CA ALA A 191 5.81 44.18 3.71
C ALA A 191 6.64 44.80 4.85
N ARG A 192 7.93 44.42 4.91
CA ARG A 192 8.95 45.22 5.59
C ARG A 192 9.45 46.29 4.65
N GLY A 193 9.42 47.52 5.13
CA GLY A 193 10.35 48.57 4.71
C GLY A 193 9.81 49.97 5.02
N PRO A 194 10.67 50.98 4.96
CA PRO A 194 12.14 50.97 5.13
C PRO A 194 12.57 51.07 6.61
#